data_AF-A0A067DCY9-F1
#
_entry.id   AF-A0A067DCY9-F1
#
_cell.length_a   1.000
_cell.length_b   1.000
_cell.length_c   1.000
_cell.angle_alpha   90.00
_cell.angle_beta   90.00
_cell.angle_gamma   90.00
#
_symmetry.space_group_name_H-M   'P 1'
#
loop_
_entity.id
_entity.type
_entity.pdbx_description
1 polymer ?
#
loop_
_entity_poly.entity_id
_entity_poly.type
_entity_poly.pdbx_seq_one_letter_code
_entity_poly.pdbx_strand_id
1 'polypeptide(L)' 'MAVGKDDVEIIKPRTDKRQYRRLVLKNSLQVLLISDPDADKCAASMNVSVGAFCDPVGLEGLAHFL' A
#
# COMPACT_ATOMS: atom_id res chain seq x y z
N MET A 1 9.73 -5.37 -12.79
CA MET A 1 10.10 -4.03 -13.31
C MET A 1 8.88 -3.10 -13.17
N ALA A 2 8.90 -2.12 -12.27
CA ALA A 2 7.86 -1.09 -12.13
C ALA A 2 7.79 -0.21 -13.41
N VAL A 3 6.62 0.35 -13.74
CA VAL A 3 6.41 1.05 -15.05
C VAL A 3 6.64 2.56 -14.97
N GLY A 4 6.69 3.14 -13.77
CA GLY A 4 6.96 4.56 -13.63
C GLY A 4 7.57 4.87 -12.28
N LYS A 5 8.66 5.63 -12.29
CA LYS A 5 9.10 6.39 -11.13
C LYS A 5 8.34 7.71 -11.22
N ASP A 6 7.08 7.70 -10.79
CA ASP A 6 6.42 8.97 -10.49
C ASP A 6 7.18 9.54 -9.29
N ASP A 7 8.12 10.45 -9.54
CA ASP A 7 8.90 11.17 -8.53
C ASP A 7 7.97 12.11 -7.75
N VAL A 8 7.03 11.51 -7.02
CA VAL A 8 6.14 12.17 -6.08
C VAL A 8 6.91 12.34 -4.79
N GLU A 9 7.25 13.58 -4.47
CA GLU A 9 7.88 13.92 -3.21
C GLU A 9 6.91 13.67 -2.05
N ILE A 10 7.31 12.80 -1.12
CA ILE A 10 6.50 12.44 0.04
C ILE A 10 6.81 13.40 1.17
N ILE A 11 5.82 14.23 1.51
CA ILE A 11 5.90 15.18 2.61
C ILE A 11 6.00 14.41 3.92
N LYS A 12 7.04 14.71 4.70
CA LYS A 12 7.28 14.10 6.01
C LYS A 12 7.76 15.13 7.03
N PRO A 13 7.57 14.88 8.35
CA PRO A 13 8.14 15.72 9.39
C PRO A 13 9.67 15.77 9.32
N ARG A 14 10.27 16.88 9.74
CA ARG A 14 11.75 17.04 9.76
C ARG A 14 12.46 16.03 10.67
N THR A 15 11.76 15.49 11.66
CA THR A 15 12.27 14.47 12.60
C THR A 15 12.27 13.07 12.01
N ASP A 16 11.59 12.85 10.87
CA ASP A 16 11.45 11.54 10.24
C ASP A 16 12.66 11.21 9.36
N LYS A 17 13.51 10.31 9.87
CA LYS A 17 14.75 9.88 9.20
C LYS A 17 14.53 8.82 8.11
N ARG A 18 13.33 8.25 8.00
CA ARG A 18 13.04 7.15 7.06
C ARG A 18 13.03 7.65 5.62
N GLN A 19 13.41 6.79 4.69
CA GLN A 19 13.35 7.10 3.25
C GLN A 19 12.08 6.52 2.65
N TYR A 20 11.42 7.29 1.79
CA TYR A 20 10.15 6.91 1.19
C TYR A 20 10.26 6.92 -0.33
N ARG A 21 9.63 5.94 -0.97
CA ARG A 21 9.52 5.89 -2.43
C ARG A 21 8.15 5.38 -2.84
N ARG A 22 7.43 6.17 -3.64
CA ARG A 22 6.23 5.71 -4.33
C ARG A 22 6.60 5.10 -5.67
N LEU A 23 5.89 4.04 -6.07
CA LEU A 23 5.97 3.49 -7.42
C LEU A 23 4.64 2.87 -7.84
N VAL A 24 4.45 2.74 -9.16
CA VAL A 24 3.33 2.01 -9.76
C VAL A 24 3.88 0.81 -10.53
N LEU A 25 3.36 -0.38 -10.20
CA LEU A 25 3.74 -1.64 -10.85
C LEU A 25 3.07 -1.78 -12.24
N LYS A 26 3.51 -2.77 -13.04
CA LYS A 26 2.94 -3.01 -14.39
C LYS A 26 1.45 -3.34 -14.37
N ASN A 27 0.98 -3.93 -13.29
CA ASN A 27 -0.41 -4.29 -13.06
C ASN A 27 -1.19 -3.15 -12.36
N SER A 28 -0.67 -1.93 -12.40
CA SER A 28 -1.27 -0.73 -11.82
C SER A 28 -1.37 -0.69 -10.29
N LEU A 29 -0.78 -1.66 -9.58
CA LEU A 29 -0.71 -1.58 -8.12
C LEU A 29 0.18 -0.42 -7.70
N GLN A 30 -0.36 0.40 -6.80
CA GLN A 30 0.37 1.51 -6.18
C GLN A 30 1.07 1.01 -4.93
N VAL A 31 2.36 1.31 -4.81
CA VAL A 31 3.20 0.84 -3.70
C VAL A 31 3.91 2.02 -3.05
N LEU A 32 3.88 2.04 -1.72
CA LEU A 32 4.71 2.90 -0.90
C LEU A 32 5.80 2.05 -0.24
N LEU A 33 7.06 2.33 -0.57
CA LEU A 33 8.21 1.72 0.08
C LEU A 33 8.73 2.66 1.16
N ILE A 34 9.03 2.09 2.32
CA ILE A 34 9.62 2.79 3.46
C ILE A 34 10.89 2.05 3.84
N SER A 35 12.03 2.74 3.78
CA SER A 35 13.32 2.21 4.21
C SER A 35 13.66 2.82 5.56
N ASP A 36 13.80 1.96 6.56
CA ASP A 36 14.21 2.28 7.91
C ASP A 36 15.35 1.32 8.32
N PRO A 37 16.62 1.76 8.25
CA PRO A 37 17.77 0.91 8.58
C PRO A 37 17.82 0.49 10.06
N ASP A 38 17.16 1.26 10.94
CA ASP A 38 17.18 1.04 12.39
C ASP A 38 15.98 0.18 12.84
N ALA A 39 15.14 -0.32 11.92
CA ALA A 39 13.94 -1.07 12.26
C ALA A 39 14.26 -2.51 12.73
N ASP A 40 13.89 -2.81 13.98
CA ASP A 40 14.00 -4.16 14.55
C ASP A 40 13.05 -5.18 13.90
N LYS A 41 11.95 -4.69 13.28
CA LYS A 41 10.93 -5.52 12.63
C LYS A 41 10.49 -4.90 11.31
N CYS A 42 10.28 -5.76 10.32
CA CYS A 42 9.69 -5.40 9.04
C CYS A 42 8.16 -5.58 9.09
N ALA A 43 7.45 -4.79 8.29
CA ALA A 43 6.01 -4.90 8.11
C ALA A 43 5.62 -4.65 6.65
N ALA A 44 4.49 -5.22 6.25
CA ALA A 44 3.85 -4.95 4.97
C ALA A 44 2.33 -4.90 5.19
N SER A 45 1.63 -4.12 4.37
CA SER A 45 0.17 -4.08 4.33
C SER A 45 -0.29 -3.92 2.89
N MET A 46 -1.50 -4.41 2.60
CA MET A 46 -2.15 -4.27 1.31
C MET A 46 -3.62 -3.94 1.56
N ASN A 47 -4.15 -3.03 0.75
CA ASN A 47 -5.56 -2.70 0.75
C ASN A 47 -6.15 -3.06 -0.62
N VAL A 48 -7.33 -3.67 -0.60
CA VAL A 48 -8.16 -3.86 -1.80
C VAL A 48 -9.39 -2.99 -1.61
N SER A 49 -9.68 -2.13 -2.59
CA SER A 49 -10.76 -1.15 -2.51
C SER A 49 -12.15 -1.75 -2.74
N VAL A 50 -12.44 -2.88 -2.08
CA VAL A 50 -13.72 -3.59 -2.07
C VAL A 50 -14.02 -4.05 -0.63
N GLY A 51 -15.28 -4.34 -0.31
CA GLY A 51 -15.66 -4.78 1.03
C GLY A 51 -17.11 -5.26 1.06
N ALA A 52 -17.70 -5.36 2.26
CA ALA A 52 -19.04 -5.93 2.46
C ALA A 52 -20.17 -5.24 1.66
N PHE A 53 -20.03 -3.96 1.31
CA PHE A 53 -20.99 -3.29 0.42
C PHE A 53 -21.00 -3.83 -1.02
N CYS A 54 -20.01 -4.65 -1.38
CA CYS A 54 -19.91 -5.35 -2.65
C CYS A 54 -20.32 -6.82 -2.54
N ASP A 55 -20.85 -7.26 -1.38
CA ASP A 55 -21.32 -8.64 -1.21
C ASP A 55 -22.46 -8.93 -2.21
N PRO A 56 -22.42 -10.07 -2.91
CA PRO A 56 -23.51 -10.49 -3.78
C PRO A 56 -24.80 -10.70 -2.97
N VAL A 57 -25.95 -10.47 -3.61
CA VAL A 57 -27.25 -10.71 -2.99
C VAL A 57 -27.36 -12.17 -2.55
N GLY A 58 -27.72 -12.40 -1.28
CA GLY A 58 -27.82 -13.73 -0.69
C GLY A 58 -26.48 -14.35 -0.27
N LEU A 59 -25.39 -13.58 -0.30
CA LEU A 59 -24.06 -13.96 0.19
C LEU A 59 -23.47 -12.87 1.10
N GLU A 60 -24.27 -12.40 2.07
CA GLU A 60 -23.84 -11.39 3.02
C GLU A 60 -22.68 -11.88 3.89
N GLY A 61 -21.66 -11.04 4.07
CA GLY A 61 -20.44 -11.36 4.82
C GLY A 61 -19.31 -11.99 3.99
N LEU A 62 -19.52 -12.20 2.69
CA LEU A 62 -18.53 -12.85 1.82
C LEU A 62 -17.19 -12.10 1.79
N ALA A 63 -17.21 -10.78 1.68
CA ALA A 63 -15.98 -9.97 1.67
C ALA A 63 -15.22 -9.99 3.01
N HIS A 64 -15.87 -10.31 4.13
CA HIS A 64 -15.20 -10.47 5.42
C HIS A 64 -14.60 -11.87 5.59
N PHE A 65 -15.24 -12.86 4.98
CA PHE A 65 -14.83 -14.26 5.09
C PHE A 65 -13.56 -14.58 4.28
N LEU A 66 -13.29 -13.80 3.22
CA LEU A 66 -12.12 -13.91 2.35
C LEU A 66 -10.92 -13.10 2.88
#